data_AF-A0AB37T9V6-F1
#
_entry.id   AF-A0AB37T9V6-F1
#
_cell.length_a   1.000
_cell.length_b   1.000
_cell.length_c   1.000
_cell.angle_alpha   90.00
_cell.angle_beta   90.00
_cell.angle_gamma   90.00
#
_symmetry.space_group_name_H-M   'P 1'
#
loop_
_entity.id
_entity.type
_entity.pdbx_description
1 polymer ?
#
loop_
_entity_poly.entity_id
_entity_poly.type
_entity_poly.pdbx_seq_one_letter_code
_entity_poly.pdbx_strand_id
1 'polypeptide(L)'
;MGWTTRPSVRSRALTSLIATCLLGALSATVAATPASAVENEGVGYEVTPGQPHKAASGRDWLGSYVVNGKHVFCVSFQLKAPGTDEKYKPGDELLDKWGKKLPADVAANISYLLLRYGAAENKADSAALAHLLHSWTSKPRTPADLDPTRDPDQLGYDVGFHLDKLKAQHSDAAAAVEKLTKDAEANRGPWTTAIAPPKDDQHIGTAGEWTISVKNAKGKGVSGVPVQLTPSNATVDSGESTKPASTSNAKAEKATTVKTGEDGTVTVKVTPTGDQPKLASSLSAPADRPYVQFPVETGVQKVVSTGGEKELKAQGVAVVSKPGKVQVTKVDAKTGKGIAGAALRITAKDKATAAVGHDGKPLNGADGKPAVVTTEGETGTVTVENLRTPQEICVVEVSAPPGYTNAFDPKNPPSACGELKPGETLALKVANTPNEVPRTIPAGDRPVAMMQGTVENSASTAGILGVGALALLGSVLVGVAARRSSRR
;
A
#
# COMPACT_ATOMS: atom_id res chain seq x y z
N MET A 1 46.91 -25.30 -1.28
CA MET A 1 46.24 -26.50 -1.84
C MET A 1 45.19 -25.97 -2.82
N GLY A 2 45.47 -25.76 -4.11
CA GLY A 2 45.62 -26.79 -5.16
C GLY A 2 44.22 -27.41 -5.42
N TRP A 3 43.53 -27.29 -6.55
CA TRP A 3 43.86 -26.93 -7.92
C TRP A 3 42.65 -26.31 -8.65
N THR A 4 42.96 -25.51 -9.67
CA THR A 4 42.12 -25.08 -10.80
C THR A 4 41.95 -26.20 -11.82
N THR A 5 40.79 -26.29 -12.48
CA THR A 5 40.70 -26.54 -13.95
C THR A 5 39.29 -26.25 -14.47
N ARG A 6 39.20 -25.30 -15.40
CA ARG A 6 38.14 -25.22 -16.43
C ARG A 6 38.51 -26.18 -17.57
N PRO A 7 37.54 -26.53 -18.44
CA PRO A 7 37.85 -26.65 -19.86
C PRO A 7 37.02 -25.67 -20.70
N SER A 8 37.75 -25.04 -21.60
CA SER A 8 37.31 -24.37 -22.84
C SER A 8 36.91 -25.39 -23.92
N VAL A 9 36.11 -24.97 -24.91
CA VAL A 9 36.51 -24.79 -26.33
C VAL A 9 35.26 -24.66 -27.21
N ARG A 10 35.38 -23.74 -28.17
CA ARG A 10 34.45 -23.35 -29.23
C ARG A 10 34.26 -24.43 -30.32
N SER A 11 33.17 -24.26 -31.06
CA SER A 11 32.98 -24.49 -32.52
C SER A 11 32.86 -25.91 -33.09
N ARG A 12 31.68 -26.17 -33.71
CA ARG A 12 31.42 -26.85 -35.01
C ARG A 12 29.92 -26.67 -35.33
N ALA A 13 29.53 -25.83 -36.31
CA ALA A 13 29.15 -26.19 -37.70
C ALA A 13 28.00 -27.23 -37.75
N LEU A 14 26.74 -26.83 -37.99
CA LEU A 14 26.09 -26.57 -39.28
C LEU A 14 26.00 -27.83 -40.17
N THR A 15 24.81 -28.45 -40.22
CA THR A 15 24.11 -29.07 -41.37
C THR A 15 23.14 -30.16 -40.90
N SER A 16 21.86 -30.04 -41.26
CA SER A 16 21.03 -31.12 -41.84
C SER A 16 19.66 -30.54 -42.22
N LEU A 17 19.42 -30.51 -43.51
CA LEU A 17 18.25 -30.03 -44.22
C LEU A 17 17.70 -31.26 -45.00
N ILE A 18 16.39 -31.30 -45.24
CA ILE A 18 15.66 -32.07 -46.29
C ILE A 18 15.04 -33.43 -45.90
N ALA A 19 13.69 -33.43 -45.85
CA ALA A 19 12.74 -34.36 -46.50
C ALA A 19 11.32 -33.73 -46.31
N THR A 20 10.67 -32.97 -47.21
CA THR A 20 10.08 -33.28 -48.54
C THR A 20 9.43 -34.67 -48.59
N CYS A 21 8.15 -34.91 -48.90
CA CYS A 21 7.17 -34.23 -49.78
C CYS A 21 5.74 -34.69 -49.44
N LEU A 22 4.74 -33.91 -49.90
CA LEU A 22 3.39 -34.27 -50.39
C LEU A 22 2.24 -33.48 -49.76
N LEU A 23 1.96 -32.30 -50.34
CA LEU A 23 0.63 -31.95 -50.84
C LEU A 23 0.80 -30.78 -51.81
N GLY A 24 0.75 -31.13 -53.11
CA GLY A 24 0.89 -30.21 -54.21
C GLY A 24 -0.43 -29.54 -54.60
N ALA A 25 -0.26 -28.38 -55.22
CA ALA A 25 -1.07 -27.85 -56.31
C ALA A 25 -2.57 -27.65 -56.07
N LEU A 26 -2.92 -26.48 -55.54
CA LEU A 26 -4.01 -25.67 -56.09
C LEU A 26 -3.67 -24.18 -55.90
N SER A 27 -2.80 -23.68 -56.77
CA SER A 27 -2.58 -22.24 -56.96
C SER A 27 -3.74 -21.69 -57.77
N ALA A 28 -4.88 -21.49 -57.12
CA ALA A 28 -5.80 -20.46 -57.56
C ALA A 28 -5.27 -19.15 -56.98
N THR A 29 -4.67 -18.30 -57.81
CA THR A 29 -4.60 -16.86 -57.55
C THR A 29 -6.02 -16.34 -57.59
N VAL A 30 -6.80 -16.63 -56.55
CA VAL A 30 -7.93 -15.79 -56.20
C VAL A 30 -7.26 -14.49 -55.79
N ALA A 31 -7.34 -13.49 -56.67
CA ALA A 31 -7.22 -12.12 -56.24
C ALA A 31 -8.28 -11.96 -55.15
N ALA A 32 -7.88 -12.17 -53.88
CA ALA A 32 -8.69 -11.81 -52.75
C ALA A 32 -8.82 -10.30 -52.89
N THR A 33 -9.92 -9.86 -53.49
CA THR A 33 -10.40 -8.49 -53.31
C THR A 33 -10.30 -8.25 -51.81
N PRO A 34 -9.53 -7.26 -51.33
CA PRO A 34 -9.48 -6.98 -49.91
C PRO A 34 -10.92 -6.87 -49.47
N ALA A 35 -11.35 -7.78 -48.60
CA ALA A 35 -12.66 -7.68 -48.01
C ALA A 35 -12.65 -6.35 -47.29
N SER A 36 -13.33 -5.34 -47.84
CA SER A 36 -13.47 -4.04 -47.22
C SER A 36 -13.97 -4.30 -45.81
N ALA A 37 -13.12 -4.09 -44.82
CA ALA A 37 -13.46 -4.44 -43.46
C ALA A 37 -14.70 -3.68 -43.04
N VAL A 38 -15.66 -4.43 -42.50
CA VAL A 38 -16.96 -3.90 -42.11
C VAL A 38 -16.76 -2.87 -41.01
N GLU A 39 -17.33 -1.67 -41.20
CA GLU A 39 -17.42 -0.65 -40.16
C GLU A 39 -18.19 -1.23 -38.96
N ASN A 40 -17.65 -1.09 -37.75
CA ASN A 40 -18.31 -1.58 -36.54
C ASN A 40 -18.57 -0.42 -35.60
N GLU A 41 -19.79 0.11 -35.68
CA GLU A 41 -20.32 1.09 -34.75
C GLU A 41 -20.41 0.46 -33.35
N GLY A 42 -19.81 1.15 -32.37
CA GLY A 42 -19.81 0.71 -30.99
C GLY A 42 -21.01 1.25 -30.21
N VAL A 43 -20.73 1.91 -29.09
CA VAL A 43 -21.75 2.50 -28.23
C VAL A 43 -22.07 3.91 -28.74
N GLY A 44 -23.34 4.24 -28.96
CA GLY A 44 -23.78 5.56 -29.42
C GLY A 44 -25.20 5.58 -29.96
N TYR A 45 -25.53 6.66 -30.66
CA TYR A 45 -26.80 6.87 -31.33
C TYR A 45 -26.62 7.29 -32.77
N GLU A 46 -27.55 6.87 -33.61
CA GLU A 46 -27.70 7.36 -34.97
C GLU A 46 -28.69 8.54 -35.00
N VAL A 47 -28.40 9.57 -35.81
CA VAL A 47 -29.32 10.68 -36.08
C VAL A 47 -29.77 10.68 -37.55
N THR A 48 -31.08 10.89 -37.76
CA THR A 48 -31.69 10.85 -39.11
C THR A 48 -32.62 12.05 -39.41
N PRO A 49 -32.61 12.61 -40.63
CA PRO A 49 -31.48 12.56 -41.56
C PRO A 49 -30.18 13.06 -40.92
N GLY A 50 -29.06 12.53 -41.37
CA GLY A 50 -27.72 13.06 -41.08
C GLY A 50 -27.50 14.45 -41.67
N GLN A 51 -26.38 15.09 -41.35
CA GLN A 51 -25.97 16.38 -41.90
C GLN A 51 -25.86 16.25 -43.43
N PRO A 52 -26.55 17.10 -44.21
CA PRO A 52 -26.50 17.03 -45.66
C PRO A 52 -25.08 17.24 -46.21
N HIS A 53 -24.66 16.36 -47.12
CA HIS A 53 -23.43 16.52 -47.92
C HIS A 53 -23.53 15.76 -49.25
N LYS A 54 -22.57 15.97 -50.15
CA LYS A 54 -22.57 15.48 -51.54
C LYS A 54 -22.67 13.96 -51.67
N ALA A 55 -22.23 13.24 -50.64
CA ALA A 55 -22.23 11.79 -50.56
C ALA A 55 -23.09 11.27 -49.39
N ALA A 56 -24.12 12.03 -48.98
CA ALA A 56 -24.90 11.76 -47.78
C ALA A 56 -25.39 10.31 -47.70
N SER A 57 -25.03 9.63 -46.61
CA SER A 57 -25.45 8.27 -46.25
C SER A 57 -26.88 8.22 -45.67
N GLY A 58 -27.60 9.35 -45.62
CA GLY A 58 -28.93 9.48 -45.04
C GLY A 58 -28.95 9.53 -43.50
N ARG A 59 -27.83 9.24 -42.84
CA ARG A 59 -27.70 9.15 -41.38
C ARG A 59 -26.30 9.57 -40.91
N ASP A 60 -26.19 10.05 -39.67
CA ASP A 60 -24.88 10.23 -39.02
C ASP A 60 -24.82 9.42 -37.73
N TRP A 61 -23.69 8.75 -37.51
CA TRP A 61 -23.39 8.03 -36.27
C TRP A 61 -22.71 8.96 -35.26
N LEU A 62 -23.29 9.07 -34.07
CA LEU A 62 -22.73 9.80 -32.93
C LEU A 62 -22.40 8.77 -31.83
N GLY A 63 -21.15 8.31 -31.83
CA GLY A 63 -20.70 7.32 -30.87
C GLY A 63 -19.24 6.92 -31.08
N SER A 64 -18.87 5.82 -30.42
CA SER A 64 -17.60 5.15 -30.63
C SER A 64 -17.67 4.18 -31.81
N TYR A 65 -16.51 3.77 -32.30
CA TYR A 65 -16.29 2.66 -33.21
C TYR A 65 -15.45 1.59 -32.52
N VAL A 66 -15.55 0.35 -32.95
CA VAL A 66 -14.76 -0.76 -32.43
C VAL A 66 -13.63 -1.09 -33.39
N VAL A 67 -12.40 -0.76 -33.01
CA VAL A 67 -11.18 -1.01 -33.79
C VAL A 67 -10.27 -1.91 -32.98
N ASN A 68 -9.89 -3.07 -33.53
CA ASN A 68 -9.08 -4.08 -32.86
C ASN A 68 -9.62 -4.45 -31.46
N GLY A 69 -10.95 -4.57 -31.34
CA GLY A 69 -11.65 -4.89 -30.10
C GLY A 69 -11.66 -3.76 -29.05
N LYS A 70 -11.29 -2.53 -29.41
CA LYS A 70 -11.29 -1.36 -28.52
C LYS A 70 -12.23 -0.27 -29.03
N HIS A 71 -12.91 0.40 -28.11
CA HIS A 71 -13.68 1.60 -28.43
C HIS A 71 -12.74 2.77 -28.78
N VAL A 72 -13.03 3.42 -29.89
CA VAL A 72 -12.33 4.62 -30.36
C VAL A 72 -13.34 5.66 -30.80
N PHE A 73 -13.00 6.94 -30.70
CA PHE A 73 -13.83 8.04 -31.18
C PHE A 73 -13.13 8.74 -32.32
N CYS A 74 -13.88 9.03 -33.38
CA CYS A 74 -13.37 9.80 -34.49
C CYS A 74 -13.29 11.30 -34.14
N VAL A 75 -12.29 11.98 -34.70
CA VAL A 75 -12.04 13.42 -34.45
C VAL A 75 -11.85 14.20 -35.75
N SER A 76 -12.27 13.63 -36.88
CA SER A 76 -12.13 14.24 -38.21
C SER A 76 -13.42 14.00 -39.00
N PHE A 77 -14.50 14.65 -38.53
CA PHE A 77 -15.88 14.41 -38.97
C PHE A 77 -15.99 14.23 -40.49
N GLN A 78 -16.83 13.28 -40.92
CA GLN A 78 -17.16 12.94 -42.31
C GLN A 78 -16.05 12.34 -43.18
N LEU A 79 -14.82 12.12 -42.69
CA LEU A 79 -13.95 11.16 -43.39
C LEU A 79 -14.47 9.72 -43.18
N LYS A 80 -13.95 8.76 -43.94
CA LYS A 80 -14.35 7.35 -43.84
C LYS A 80 -14.18 6.83 -42.41
N ALA A 81 -15.22 6.20 -41.86
CA ALA A 81 -15.13 5.59 -40.53
C ALA A 81 -14.14 4.41 -40.54
N PRO A 82 -13.47 4.11 -39.41
CA PRO A 82 -12.54 3.00 -39.37
C PRO A 82 -13.25 1.64 -39.49
N GLY A 83 -12.61 0.74 -40.24
CA GLY A 83 -12.93 -0.68 -40.20
C GLY A 83 -12.47 -1.34 -38.90
N THR A 84 -13.00 -2.52 -38.61
CA THR A 84 -12.67 -3.30 -37.40
C THR A 84 -11.19 -3.69 -37.27
N ASP A 85 -10.51 -3.90 -38.39
CA ASP A 85 -9.09 -4.26 -38.50
C ASP A 85 -8.21 -3.08 -38.95
N GLU A 86 -8.75 -1.85 -38.91
CA GLU A 86 -8.03 -0.64 -39.30
C GLU A 86 -6.76 -0.51 -38.48
N LYS A 87 -5.66 -0.23 -39.18
CA LYS A 87 -4.33 -0.13 -38.57
C LYS A 87 -4.05 1.33 -38.25
N TYR A 88 -3.72 1.56 -37.00
CA TYR A 88 -3.36 2.88 -36.50
C TYR A 88 -1.92 2.92 -36.02
N LYS A 89 -1.26 4.05 -36.25
CA LYS A 89 0.03 4.38 -35.64
C LYS A 89 -0.15 5.48 -34.58
N PRO A 90 0.68 5.49 -33.52
CA PRO A 90 0.73 6.62 -32.61
C PRO A 90 0.94 7.92 -33.39
N GLY A 91 0.16 8.95 -33.05
CA GLY A 91 0.23 10.26 -33.69
C GLY A 91 0.67 11.36 -32.73
N ASP A 92 0.55 12.58 -33.21
CA ASP A 92 0.92 13.79 -32.50
C ASP A 92 -0.24 14.32 -31.64
N GLU A 93 0.01 15.45 -30.99
CA GLU A 93 -1.00 16.27 -30.31
C GLU A 93 -2.25 16.42 -31.19
N LEU A 94 -3.43 16.24 -30.59
CA LEU A 94 -4.69 16.44 -31.28
C LEU A 94 -4.84 17.90 -31.73
N LEU A 95 -4.98 18.07 -33.03
CA LEU A 95 -5.32 19.33 -33.69
C LEU A 95 -6.79 19.30 -34.09
N ASP A 96 -7.34 20.47 -34.42
CA ASP A 96 -8.59 20.48 -35.17
C ASP A 96 -8.38 19.92 -36.60
N LYS A 97 -9.48 19.65 -37.28
CA LYS A 97 -9.56 19.11 -38.64
C LYS A 97 -8.80 19.99 -39.64
N TRP A 98 -8.65 21.27 -39.33
CA TRP A 98 -8.01 22.28 -40.15
C TRP A 98 -6.51 22.43 -39.87
N GLY A 99 -5.95 21.59 -38.98
CA GLY A 99 -4.54 21.58 -38.63
C GLY A 99 -4.13 22.64 -37.60
N LYS A 100 -5.09 23.30 -36.93
CA LYS A 100 -4.80 24.28 -35.89
C LYS A 100 -4.78 23.62 -34.52
N LYS A 101 -3.88 24.11 -33.65
CA LYS A 101 -3.84 23.70 -32.25
C LYS A 101 -5.15 24.06 -31.53
N LEU A 102 -5.65 23.10 -30.76
CA LEU A 102 -6.80 23.34 -29.89
C LEU A 102 -6.45 24.35 -28.78
N PRO A 103 -7.40 25.21 -28.37
CA PRO A 103 -7.26 25.99 -27.14
C PRO A 103 -6.92 25.09 -25.95
N ALA A 104 -6.10 25.57 -25.02
CA ALA A 104 -5.59 24.74 -23.91
C ALA A 104 -6.70 24.21 -23.00
N ASP A 105 -7.74 24.99 -22.77
CA ASP A 105 -8.93 24.62 -22.00
C ASP A 105 -9.78 23.56 -22.72
N VAL A 106 -9.92 23.66 -24.05
CA VAL A 106 -10.58 22.63 -24.88
C VAL A 106 -9.78 21.33 -24.87
N ALA A 107 -8.47 21.40 -25.05
CA ALA A 107 -7.60 20.23 -24.97
C ALA A 107 -7.72 19.54 -23.60
N ALA A 108 -7.73 20.32 -22.50
CA ALA A 108 -7.89 19.80 -21.15
C ALA A 108 -9.29 19.19 -20.91
N ASN A 109 -10.36 19.77 -21.48
CA ASN A 109 -11.70 19.19 -21.46
C ASN A 109 -11.72 17.82 -22.16
N ILE A 110 -11.12 17.72 -23.35
CA ILE A 110 -11.03 16.47 -24.10
C ILE A 110 -10.25 15.41 -23.33
N SER A 111 -9.07 15.72 -22.80
CA SER A 111 -8.29 14.77 -21.99
C SER A 111 -9.10 14.25 -20.80
N TYR A 112 -9.82 15.13 -20.09
CA TYR A 112 -10.68 14.72 -18.98
C TYR A 112 -11.81 13.80 -19.42
N LEU A 113 -12.51 14.16 -20.50
CA LEU A 113 -13.63 13.39 -20.99
C LEU A 113 -13.19 12.03 -21.52
N LEU A 114 -12.03 11.93 -22.18
CA LEU A 114 -11.48 10.65 -22.62
C LEU A 114 -11.10 9.76 -21.43
N LEU A 115 -10.51 10.34 -20.37
CA LEU A 115 -10.20 9.59 -19.15
C LEU A 115 -11.47 9.04 -18.46
N ARG A 116 -12.54 9.85 -18.36
CA ARG A 116 -13.74 9.50 -17.59
C ARG A 116 -14.80 8.75 -18.39
N TYR A 117 -14.96 9.09 -19.66
CA TYR A 117 -16.08 8.69 -20.52
C TYR A 117 -15.62 7.98 -21.81
N GLY A 118 -14.30 7.87 -22.08
CA GLY A 118 -13.79 7.18 -23.27
C GLY A 118 -14.12 5.68 -23.31
N ALA A 119 -14.43 5.09 -22.15
CA ALA A 119 -14.90 3.71 -22.02
C ALA A 119 -16.39 3.62 -21.61
N ALA A 120 -17.19 4.65 -21.88
CA ALA A 120 -18.60 4.66 -21.51
C ALA A 120 -19.38 3.56 -22.22
N GLU A 121 -20.07 2.73 -21.44
CA GLU A 121 -20.98 1.68 -21.95
C GLU A 121 -22.39 2.23 -22.23
N ASN A 122 -22.70 3.43 -21.72
CA ASN A 122 -23.97 4.10 -21.94
C ASN A 122 -24.00 4.83 -23.29
N LYS A 123 -25.03 4.59 -24.09
CA LYS A 123 -25.24 5.20 -25.42
C LYS A 123 -25.26 6.73 -25.38
N ALA A 124 -25.95 7.33 -24.41
CA ALA A 124 -26.08 8.77 -24.25
C ALA A 124 -24.74 9.44 -23.94
N ASP A 125 -23.98 8.92 -22.97
CA ASP A 125 -22.66 9.46 -22.61
C ASP A 125 -21.66 9.31 -23.79
N SER A 126 -21.69 8.18 -24.51
CA SER A 126 -20.84 7.97 -25.69
C SER A 126 -21.22 8.89 -26.86
N ALA A 127 -22.52 9.05 -27.15
CA ALA A 127 -22.99 9.96 -28.20
C ALA A 127 -22.67 11.44 -27.85
N ALA A 128 -22.85 11.82 -26.59
CA ALA A 128 -22.47 13.14 -26.10
C ALA A 128 -20.97 13.40 -26.21
N LEU A 129 -20.13 12.40 -25.87
CA LEU A 129 -18.68 12.49 -26.04
C LEU A 129 -18.31 12.67 -27.52
N ALA A 130 -18.87 11.86 -28.42
CA ALA A 130 -18.63 11.99 -29.86
C ALA A 130 -19.05 13.36 -30.39
N HIS A 131 -20.23 13.85 -30.01
CA HIS A 131 -20.72 15.19 -30.35
C HIS A 131 -19.74 16.28 -29.89
N LEU A 132 -19.31 16.24 -28.63
CA LEU A 132 -18.38 17.22 -28.07
C LEU A 132 -17.03 17.19 -28.78
N LEU A 133 -16.47 16.00 -29.02
CA LEU A 133 -15.23 15.83 -29.77
C LEU A 133 -15.33 16.44 -31.17
N HIS A 134 -16.38 16.13 -31.94
CA HIS A 134 -16.59 16.73 -33.25
C HIS A 134 -16.83 18.24 -33.17
N SER A 135 -17.54 18.73 -32.15
CA SER A 135 -17.81 20.17 -31.96
C SER A 135 -16.54 20.98 -31.73
N TRP A 136 -15.50 20.39 -31.13
CA TRP A 136 -14.22 21.05 -30.87
C TRP A 136 -13.19 20.80 -31.95
N THR A 137 -13.18 19.60 -32.52
CA THR A 137 -12.14 19.19 -33.48
C THR A 137 -12.55 19.45 -34.92
N SER A 138 -13.83 19.60 -35.23
CA SER A 138 -14.30 19.73 -36.62
C SER A 138 -15.26 20.89 -36.84
N LYS A 139 -15.30 21.87 -35.93
CA LYS A 139 -16.15 23.07 -36.07
C LYS A 139 -15.90 23.78 -37.41
N PRO A 140 -16.93 24.26 -38.13
CA PRO A 140 -16.74 25.08 -39.33
C PRO A 140 -15.92 26.33 -39.01
N ARG A 141 -14.95 26.68 -39.87
CA ARG A 141 -14.21 27.96 -39.77
C ARG A 141 -15.08 29.10 -40.29
N THR A 142 -15.88 28.80 -41.30
CA THR A 142 -16.83 29.73 -41.93
C THR A 142 -18.11 28.97 -42.28
N PRO A 143 -19.26 29.66 -42.47
CA PRO A 143 -20.49 29.01 -42.94
C PRO A 143 -20.33 28.21 -44.23
N ALA A 144 -19.37 28.57 -45.09
CA ALA A 144 -19.09 27.83 -46.32
C ALA A 144 -18.58 26.40 -46.06
N ASP A 145 -17.99 26.12 -44.90
CA ASP A 145 -17.60 24.76 -44.53
C ASP A 145 -18.82 23.87 -44.22
N LEU A 146 -20.04 24.41 -44.16
CA LEU A 146 -21.30 23.64 -44.00
C LEU A 146 -22.06 23.44 -45.32
N ASP A 147 -21.50 23.91 -46.44
CA ASP A 147 -22.13 23.76 -47.76
C ASP A 147 -22.22 22.26 -48.13
N PRO A 148 -23.44 21.72 -48.36
CA PRO A 148 -23.62 20.31 -48.63
C PRO A 148 -23.01 19.86 -49.97
N THR A 149 -22.61 20.77 -50.85
CA THR A 149 -21.94 20.42 -52.10
C THR A 149 -20.46 20.10 -51.93
N ARG A 150 -19.88 20.36 -50.75
CA ARG A 150 -18.47 20.10 -50.46
C ARG A 150 -18.15 18.63 -50.29
N ASP A 151 -16.89 18.32 -50.57
CA ASP A 151 -16.33 17.01 -50.30
C ASP A 151 -16.11 16.81 -48.78
N PRO A 152 -16.12 15.56 -48.29
CA PRO A 152 -16.15 15.31 -46.84
C PRO A 152 -14.94 15.84 -46.06
N ASP A 153 -13.78 15.96 -46.69
CA ASP A 153 -12.57 16.56 -46.11
C ASP A 153 -12.67 18.08 -45.91
N GLN A 154 -13.56 18.74 -46.66
CA GLN A 154 -13.80 20.18 -46.60
C GLN A 154 -15.02 20.58 -45.76
N LEU A 155 -15.81 19.59 -45.31
CA LEU A 155 -17.04 19.81 -44.55
C LEU A 155 -16.75 19.93 -43.04
N GLY A 156 -17.32 20.95 -42.39
CA GLY A 156 -17.33 21.12 -40.94
C GLY A 156 -18.51 20.39 -40.28
N TYR A 157 -18.38 20.14 -38.99
CA TYR A 157 -19.43 19.59 -38.15
C TYR A 157 -20.43 20.69 -37.74
N ASP A 158 -21.67 20.58 -38.19
CA ASP A 158 -22.75 21.47 -37.79
C ASP A 158 -23.21 21.13 -36.36
N VAL A 159 -22.62 21.84 -35.40
CA VAL A 159 -22.89 21.65 -33.96
C VAL A 159 -24.37 21.85 -33.63
N GLY A 160 -25.00 22.88 -34.19
CA GLY A 160 -26.39 23.22 -33.90
C GLY A 160 -27.33 22.16 -34.43
N PHE A 161 -27.14 21.78 -35.71
CA PHE A 161 -27.92 20.72 -36.35
C PHE A 161 -27.88 19.41 -35.55
N HIS A 162 -26.68 18.92 -35.21
CA HIS A 162 -26.56 17.65 -34.50
C HIS A 162 -27.12 17.70 -33.08
N LEU A 163 -26.92 18.81 -32.37
CA LEU A 163 -27.49 18.96 -31.04
C LEU A 163 -29.02 18.98 -31.08
N ASP A 164 -29.63 19.64 -32.07
CA ASP A 164 -31.08 19.67 -32.22
C ASP A 164 -31.64 18.31 -32.65
N LYS A 165 -30.89 17.54 -33.46
CA LYS A 165 -31.20 16.14 -33.75
C LYS A 165 -31.16 15.27 -32.50
N LEU A 166 -30.13 15.40 -31.67
CA LEU A 166 -30.05 14.71 -30.38
C LEU A 166 -31.25 15.09 -29.50
N LYS A 167 -31.59 16.37 -29.36
CA LYS A 167 -32.76 16.78 -28.56
C LYS A 167 -34.07 16.15 -29.06
N ALA A 168 -34.25 16.08 -30.37
CA ALA A 168 -35.47 15.56 -30.98
C ALA A 168 -35.59 14.03 -30.92
N GLN A 169 -34.46 13.30 -30.97
CA GLN A 169 -34.46 11.84 -31.15
C GLN A 169 -33.94 11.08 -29.93
N HIS A 170 -32.99 11.67 -29.20
CA HIS A 170 -32.23 11.06 -28.11
C HIS A 170 -31.99 12.12 -27.01
N SER A 171 -33.07 12.56 -26.36
CA SER A 171 -33.03 13.69 -25.41
C SER A 171 -32.13 13.42 -24.20
N ASP A 172 -31.90 12.15 -23.86
CA ASP A 172 -30.92 11.69 -22.88
C ASP A 172 -29.47 12.03 -23.30
N ALA A 173 -29.12 11.83 -24.57
CA ALA A 173 -27.82 12.22 -25.11
C ALA A 173 -27.64 13.74 -25.13
N ALA A 174 -28.69 14.51 -25.46
CA ALA A 174 -28.64 15.96 -25.39
C ALA A 174 -28.42 16.46 -23.95
N ALA A 175 -29.08 15.86 -22.97
CA ALA A 175 -28.83 16.14 -21.55
C ALA A 175 -27.41 15.73 -21.12
N ALA A 176 -26.90 14.61 -21.64
CA ALA A 176 -25.53 14.17 -21.39
C ALA A 176 -24.49 15.15 -21.96
N VAL A 177 -24.73 15.80 -23.11
CA VAL A 177 -23.84 16.86 -23.65
C VAL A 177 -23.66 17.99 -22.64
N GLU A 178 -24.76 18.48 -22.04
CA GLU A 178 -24.69 19.54 -21.03
C GLU A 178 -23.97 19.07 -19.76
N LYS A 179 -24.29 17.87 -19.27
CA LYS A 179 -23.65 17.24 -18.11
C LYS A 179 -22.13 17.09 -18.30
N LEU A 180 -21.70 16.47 -19.40
CA LEU A 180 -20.27 16.23 -19.69
C LEU A 180 -19.51 17.54 -19.89
N THR A 181 -20.14 18.55 -20.51
CA THR A 181 -19.53 19.89 -20.65
C THR A 181 -19.24 20.50 -19.29
N LYS A 182 -20.24 20.56 -18.39
CA LYS A 182 -20.08 21.11 -17.04
C LYS A 182 -19.05 20.32 -16.22
N ASP A 183 -19.09 18.99 -16.32
CA ASP A 183 -18.17 18.12 -15.61
C ASP A 183 -16.72 18.35 -16.07
N ALA A 184 -16.48 18.43 -17.38
CA ALA A 184 -15.15 18.73 -17.92
C ALA A 184 -14.64 20.11 -17.46
N GLU A 185 -15.46 21.15 -17.52
CA GLU A 185 -15.07 22.49 -17.07
C GLU A 185 -14.77 22.58 -15.56
N ALA A 186 -15.47 21.77 -14.78
CA ALA A 186 -15.28 21.64 -13.35
C ALA A 186 -14.00 20.86 -13.01
N ASN A 187 -13.67 19.81 -13.78
CA ASN A 187 -12.68 18.81 -13.37
C ASN A 187 -11.49 18.65 -14.33
N ARG A 188 -11.35 19.46 -15.37
CA ARG A 188 -10.20 19.38 -16.30
C ARG A 188 -8.84 19.53 -15.63
N GLY A 189 -7.83 18.92 -16.26
CA GLY A 189 -6.43 18.97 -15.86
C GLY A 189 -5.78 20.36 -16.01
N PRO A 190 -4.52 20.49 -15.58
CA PRO A 190 -3.68 19.45 -14.96
C PRO A 190 -4.16 19.07 -13.56
N TRP A 191 -4.09 17.78 -13.23
CA TRP A 191 -4.33 17.32 -11.86
C TRP A 191 -3.03 17.25 -11.07
N THR A 192 -3.18 17.31 -9.75
CA THR A 192 -2.12 17.06 -8.77
C THR A 192 -2.61 16.04 -7.75
N THR A 193 -1.67 15.26 -7.19
CA THR A 193 -1.96 14.35 -6.09
C THR A 193 -0.91 14.48 -5.00
N ALA A 194 -1.34 14.34 -3.75
CA ALA A 194 -0.47 14.41 -2.58
C ALA A 194 -0.95 13.42 -1.51
N ILE A 195 0.00 12.92 -0.72
CA ILE A 195 -0.24 12.11 0.47
C ILE A 195 0.28 12.89 1.68
N ALA A 196 -0.59 13.13 2.65
CA ALA A 196 -0.26 13.73 3.93
C ALA A 196 -0.29 12.65 5.03
N PRO A 197 0.84 12.33 5.67
CA PRO A 197 0.85 11.52 6.88
C PRO A 197 0.25 12.30 8.07
N PRO A 198 -0.03 11.63 9.20
CA PRO A 198 -0.34 12.28 10.46
C PRO A 198 0.72 13.31 10.85
N LYS A 199 0.29 14.37 11.55
CA LYS A 199 1.22 15.38 12.08
C LYS A 199 2.04 14.87 13.26
N ASP A 200 1.46 13.98 14.05
CA ASP A 200 2.10 13.38 15.21
C ASP A 200 2.93 12.16 14.79
N ASP A 201 4.00 11.90 15.55
CA ASP A 201 4.80 10.69 15.39
C ASP A 201 3.91 9.44 15.48
N GLN A 202 4.12 8.50 14.57
CA GLN A 202 3.44 7.22 14.63
C GLN A 202 4.18 6.24 15.56
N HIS A 203 3.48 5.17 15.95
CA HIS A 203 4.06 4.05 16.69
C HIS A 203 3.81 2.75 15.95
N ILE A 204 4.75 1.81 16.03
CA ILE A 204 4.58 0.47 15.49
C ILE A 204 3.34 -0.18 16.09
N GLY A 205 2.53 -0.80 15.23
CA GLY A 205 1.28 -1.47 15.63
C GLY A 205 0.10 -0.52 15.94
N THR A 206 0.30 0.81 15.91
CA THR A 206 -0.79 1.78 16.09
C THR A 206 -1.15 2.44 14.76
N ALA A 207 -2.40 2.29 14.34
CA ALA A 207 -2.89 2.93 13.12
C ALA A 207 -2.93 4.45 13.26
N GLY A 208 -2.44 5.17 12.25
CA GLY A 208 -2.67 6.62 12.09
C GLY A 208 -3.39 6.92 10.78
N GLU A 209 -4.06 8.07 10.74
CA GLU A 209 -4.85 8.50 9.59
C GLU A 209 -4.00 9.27 8.58
N TRP A 210 -3.95 8.77 7.35
CA TRP A 210 -3.25 9.38 6.24
C TRP A 210 -4.27 9.90 5.23
N THR A 211 -4.07 11.12 4.75
CA THR A 211 -4.98 11.74 3.78
C THR A 211 -4.33 11.77 2.41
N ILE A 212 -5.00 11.20 1.42
CA ILE A 212 -4.66 11.35 0.02
C ILE A 212 -5.58 12.42 -0.58
N SER A 213 -5.03 13.32 -1.39
CA SER A 213 -5.79 14.35 -2.08
C SER A 213 -5.51 14.33 -3.58
N VAL A 214 -6.54 14.62 -4.38
CA VAL A 214 -6.47 14.82 -5.82
C VAL A 214 -7.15 16.14 -6.14
N LYS A 215 -6.43 17.06 -6.77
CA LYS A 215 -6.92 18.41 -7.09
C LYS A 215 -6.78 18.72 -8.57
N ASN A 216 -7.75 19.43 -9.13
CA ASN A 216 -7.75 19.92 -10.50
C ASN A 216 -6.87 21.18 -10.66
N ALA A 217 -6.86 21.74 -11.88
CA ALA A 217 -6.08 22.94 -12.21
C ALA A 217 -6.45 24.19 -11.39
N LYS A 218 -7.67 24.24 -10.84
CA LYS A 218 -8.19 25.33 -10.01
C LYS A 218 -7.95 25.07 -8.51
N GLY A 219 -7.24 24.00 -8.15
CA GLY A 219 -7.01 23.59 -6.77
C GLY A 219 -8.24 22.99 -6.05
N LYS A 220 -9.33 22.75 -6.77
CA LYS A 220 -10.52 22.08 -6.22
C LYS A 220 -10.35 20.57 -6.25
N GLY A 221 -10.92 19.89 -5.28
CA GLY A 221 -10.92 18.42 -5.23
C GLY A 221 -11.62 17.78 -6.41
N VAL A 222 -11.10 16.63 -6.85
CA VAL A 222 -11.73 15.80 -7.88
C VAL A 222 -12.26 14.52 -7.26
N SER A 223 -13.57 14.32 -7.35
CA SER A 223 -14.26 13.19 -6.73
C SER A 223 -14.19 11.90 -7.53
N GLY A 224 -14.36 10.76 -6.84
CA GLY A 224 -14.46 9.44 -7.47
C GLY A 224 -13.23 9.03 -8.29
N VAL A 225 -12.06 9.57 -7.99
CA VAL A 225 -10.80 9.20 -8.64
C VAL A 225 -10.30 7.91 -8.00
N PRO A 226 -10.14 6.80 -8.75
CA PRO A 226 -9.53 5.59 -8.22
C PRO A 226 -8.04 5.81 -7.97
N VAL A 227 -7.59 5.53 -6.76
CA VAL A 227 -6.19 5.67 -6.33
C VAL A 227 -5.69 4.32 -5.86
N GLN A 228 -4.64 3.82 -6.51
CA GLN A 228 -3.93 2.62 -6.10
C GLN A 228 -2.91 2.98 -5.02
N LEU A 229 -2.94 2.27 -3.90
CA LEU A 229 -2.08 2.47 -2.74
C LEU A 229 -1.12 1.28 -2.58
N THR A 230 0.15 1.59 -2.35
CA THR A 230 1.22 0.62 -2.09
C THR A 230 1.92 1.01 -0.78
N PRO A 231 1.66 0.30 0.33
CA PRO A 231 2.42 0.51 1.55
C PRO A 231 3.83 -0.09 1.46
N SER A 232 4.69 0.34 2.38
CA SER A 232 6.00 -0.25 2.68
C SER A 232 6.30 0.00 4.15
N ASN A 233 6.74 -1.03 4.89
CA ASN A 233 6.89 -1.00 6.35
C ASN A 233 5.60 -0.56 7.07
N ALA A 234 4.44 -0.89 6.47
CA ALA A 234 3.14 -0.58 7.00
C ALA A 234 2.07 -1.50 6.44
N THR A 235 0.92 -1.55 7.11
CA THR A 235 -0.31 -2.14 6.56
C THR A 235 -1.36 -1.07 6.41
N VAL A 236 -2.18 -1.14 5.36
CA VAL A 236 -3.26 -0.20 5.08
C VAL A 236 -4.60 -0.88 5.32
N ASP A 237 -5.43 -0.26 6.16
CA ASP A 237 -6.85 -0.56 6.26
C ASP A 237 -7.63 0.57 5.58
N SER A 238 -8.28 0.23 4.47
CA SER A 238 -9.06 1.16 3.66
C SER A 238 -10.52 1.27 4.09
N GLY A 239 -11.01 0.46 5.04
CA GLY A 239 -12.42 0.46 5.48
C GLY A 239 -13.46 0.04 4.41
N GLU A 240 -13.11 0.09 3.13
CA GLU A 240 -13.91 -0.35 1.99
C GLU A 240 -13.52 -1.78 1.58
N SER A 241 -14.52 -2.60 1.23
CA SER A 241 -14.35 -3.99 0.82
C SER A 241 -13.40 -4.07 -0.38
N THR A 242 -12.17 -4.53 -0.12
CA THR A 242 -11.07 -4.52 -1.07
C THR A 242 -11.31 -5.55 -2.18
N LYS A 243 -11.54 -5.11 -3.41
CA LYS A 243 -11.36 -5.96 -4.58
C LYS A 243 -9.85 -6.02 -4.85
N PRO A 244 -9.18 -7.18 -4.71
CA PRO A 244 -7.74 -7.27 -4.94
C PRO A 244 -7.42 -6.86 -6.39
N ALA A 245 -6.43 -6.00 -6.56
CA ALA A 245 -5.91 -5.66 -7.88
C ALA A 245 -5.33 -6.94 -8.53
N SER A 246 -5.89 -7.33 -9.66
CA SER A 246 -5.38 -8.45 -10.45
C SER A 246 -4.10 -8.01 -11.16
N THR A 247 -2.93 -8.46 -10.71
CA THR A 247 -1.75 -8.76 -11.55
C THR A 247 -0.59 -9.40 -10.76
N SER A 248 -0.28 -10.64 -11.16
CA SER A 248 1.04 -11.33 -11.25
C SER A 248 2.20 -11.04 -10.26
N ASN A 249 2.55 -12.10 -9.51
CA ASN A 249 3.91 -12.61 -9.22
C ASN A 249 5.04 -11.62 -8.91
N ALA A 250 4.96 -11.01 -7.73
CA ALA A 250 6.11 -10.79 -6.84
C ALA A 250 5.57 -10.69 -5.41
N LYS A 251 6.41 -10.90 -4.39
CA LYS A 251 6.08 -10.73 -2.97
C LYS A 251 5.89 -9.24 -2.64
N ALA A 252 4.98 -8.58 -3.36
CA ALA A 252 4.56 -7.21 -3.15
C ALA A 252 3.42 -7.22 -2.12
N GLU A 253 3.54 -6.34 -1.13
CA GLU A 253 2.44 -6.03 -0.22
C GLU A 253 1.19 -5.69 -1.07
N LYS A 254 0.05 -6.31 -0.76
CA LYS A 254 -1.16 -6.26 -1.60
C LYS A 254 -1.53 -4.80 -1.90
N ALA A 255 -1.52 -4.41 -3.17
CA ALA A 255 -1.99 -3.11 -3.59
C ALA A 255 -3.50 -2.97 -3.34
N THR A 256 -3.91 -1.87 -2.73
CA THR A 256 -5.30 -1.56 -2.41
C THR A 256 -5.79 -0.39 -3.26
N THR A 257 -7.00 -0.44 -3.80
CA THR A 257 -7.58 0.69 -4.54
C THR A 257 -8.68 1.34 -3.72
N VAL A 258 -8.62 2.67 -3.58
CA VAL A 258 -9.64 3.50 -2.91
C VAL A 258 -10.15 4.57 -3.86
N LYS A 259 -11.29 5.20 -3.58
CA LYS A 259 -11.80 6.34 -4.36
C LYS A 259 -11.79 7.62 -3.54
N THR A 260 -11.47 8.75 -4.17
CA THR A 260 -11.64 10.06 -3.53
C THR A 260 -13.11 10.38 -3.28
N GLY A 261 -13.39 11.03 -2.15
CA GLY A 261 -14.70 11.59 -1.81
C GLY A 261 -15.04 12.84 -2.61
N GLU A 262 -16.17 13.46 -2.29
CA GLU A 262 -16.68 14.65 -3.01
C GLU A 262 -15.72 15.83 -3.02
N ASP A 263 -14.93 15.99 -1.95
CA ASP A 263 -13.92 17.04 -1.79
C ASP A 263 -12.55 16.69 -2.41
N GLY A 264 -12.47 15.57 -3.14
CA GLY A 264 -11.25 15.06 -3.74
C GLY A 264 -10.24 14.49 -2.77
N THR A 265 -10.64 14.17 -1.53
CA THR A 265 -9.78 13.54 -0.53
C THR A 265 -10.25 12.14 -0.16
N VAL A 266 -9.34 11.32 0.36
CA VAL A 266 -9.67 10.04 1.00
C VAL A 266 -8.71 9.81 2.16
N THR A 267 -9.26 9.38 3.30
CA THR A 267 -8.48 9.05 4.48
C THR A 267 -8.38 7.54 4.63
N VAL A 268 -7.16 7.05 4.86
CA VAL A 268 -6.88 5.62 5.10
C VAL A 268 -6.12 5.44 6.41
N LYS A 269 -6.33 4.30 7.07
CA LYS A 269 -5.60 3.95 8.30
C LYS A 269 -4.34 3.19 7.93
N VAL A 270 -3.20 3.73 8.30
CA VAL A 270 -1.88 3.13 8.06
C VAL A 270 -1.25 2.76 9.38
N THR A 271 -0.98 1.48 9.57
CA THR A 271 -0.33 0.92 10.77
C THR A 271 1.14 0.63 10.45
N PRO A 272 2.10 1.34 11.08
CA PRO A 272 3.52 1.05 10.87
C PRO A 272 3.90 -0.35 11.36
N THR A 273 4.77 -1.01 10.59
CA THR A 273 5.40 -2.29 10.94
C THR A 273 6.92 -2.18 11.09
N GLY A 274 7.49 -0.99 10.85
CA GLY A 274 8.90 -0.67 11.04
C GLY A 274 9.15 0.85 11.09
N ASP A 275 10.42 1.26 11.14
CA ASP A 275 10.86 2.62 11.52
C ASP A 275 10.57 3.72 10.50
N GLN A 276 10.21 3.36 9.26
CA GLN A 276 9.92 4.29 8.17
C GLN A 276 8.69 3.81 7.37
N PRO A 277 7.48 3.92 7.94
CA PRO A 277 6.26 3.61 7.23
C PRO A 277 6.10 4.58 6.06
N LYS A 278 5.91 4.01 4.88
CA LYS A 278 5.72 4.74 3.63
C LYS A 278 4.40 4.31 3.00
N LEU A 279 3.70 5.28 2.42
CA LEU A 279 2.56 5.03 1.55
C LEU A 279 2.83 5.71 0.21
N ALA A 280 2.82 4.92 -0.87
CA ALA A 280 2.84 5.44 -2.23
C ALA A 280 1.45 5.34 -2.85
N SER A 281 1.09 6.32 -3.68
CA SER A 281 -0.10 6.28 -4.52
C SER A 281 0.26 6.33 -6.00
N SER A 282 -0.58 5.69 -6.82
CA SER A 282 -0.62 5.87 -8.26
C SER A 282 -2.07 6.03 -8.73
N LEU A 283 -2.32 6.90 -9.71
CA LEU A 283 -3.62 7.10 -10.34
C LEU A 283 -3.48 7.58 -11.80
N SER A 284 -4.48 7.29 -12.62
CA SER A 284 -4.63 7.92 -13.95
C SER A 284 -5.23 9.33 -13.80
N ALA A 285 -4.60 10.30 -14.46
CA ALA A 285 -5.04 11.68 -14.54
C ALA A 285 -5.13 12.14 -16.00
N PRO A 286 -5.85 13.23 -16.32
CA PRO A 286 -5.87 13.76 -17.68
C PRO A 286 -4.45 14.16 -18.13
N ALA A 287 -4.07 13.74 -19.33
CA ALA A 287 -2.89 14.21 -20.04
C ALA A 287 -3.01 15.71 -20.28
N ASP A 288 -1.86 16.39 -20.33
CA ASP A 288 -1.82 17.84 -20.50
C ASP A 288 -2.46 18.26 -21.83
N ARG A 289 -2.32 17.42 -22.86
CA ARG A 289 -3.02 17.52 -24.15
C ARG A 289 -3.34 16.11 -24.67
N PRO A 290 -4.47 15.92 -25.38
CA PRO A 290 -4.83 14.62 -25.94
C PRO A 290 -4.01 14.35 -27.20
N TYR A 291 -3.72 13.07 -27.45
CA TYR A 291 -3.00 12.60 -28.64
C TYR A 291 -3.92 11.79 -29.53
N VAL A 292 -3.73 11.93 -30.84
CA VAL A 292 -4.50 11.21 -31.84
C VAL A 292 -3.74 10.01 -32.37
N GLN A 293 -4.45 9.01 -32.89
CA GLN A 293 -3.87 7.95 -33.69
C GLN A 293 -4.19 8.20 -35.17
N PHE A 294 -3.18 8.04 -36.02
CA PHE A 294 -3.34 8.21 -37.46
C PHE A 294 -3.58 6.86 -38.13
N PRO A 295 -4.57 6.74 -39.03
CA PRO A 295 -4.73 5.54 -39.83
C PRO A 295 -3.52 5.36 -40.75
N VAL A 296 -3.18 4.11 -41.04
CA VAL A 296 -2.14 3.78 -42.03
C VAL A 296 -2.69 4.04 -43.44
N GLU A 297 -3.98 3.80 -43.66
CA GLU A 297 -4.67 4.12 -44.91
C GLU A 297 -5.06 5.60 -44.98
N THR A 298 -4.96 6.20 -46.18
CA THR A 298 -5.38 7.59 -46.41
C THR A 298 -6.90 7.69 -46.54
N GLY A 299 -7.48 8.77 -46.01
CA GLY A 299 -8.93 9.06 -46.15
C GLY A 299 -9.81 8.44 -45.06
N VAL A 300 -9.22 7.68 -44.13
CA VAL A 300 -9.87 7.21 -42.89
C VAL A 300 -9.77 8.29 -41.81
N GLN A 301 -10.76 8.34 -40.91
CA GLN A 301 -10.75 9.26 -39.78
C GLN A 301 -9.57 9.01 -38.83
N LYS A 302 -9.05 10.09 -38.25
CA LYS A 302 -8.16 9.98 -37.10
C LYS A 302 -8.99 9.64 -35.86
N VAL A 303 -8.41 8.90 -34.91
CA VAL A 303 -9.15 8.45 -33.72
C VAL A 303 -8.43 8.73 -32.41
N VAL A 304 -9.21 8.79 -31.34
CA VAL A 304 -8.75 8.80 -29.95
C VAL A 304 -9.39 7.62 -29.20
N SER A 305 -8.61 6.85 -28.46
CA SER A 305 -9.12 5.68 -27.71
C SER A 305 -9.13 5.94 -26.20
N THR A 306 -7.96 6.19 -25.62
CA THR A 306 -7.73 6.45 -24.19
C THR A 306 -6.51 7.34 -23.94
N GLY A 307 -5.86 7.84 -24.99
CA GLY A 307 -4.57 8.58 -24.97
C GLY A 307 -4.61 9.99 -24.38
N GLY A 308 -5.65 10.31 -23.61
CA GLY A 308 -5.78 11.53 -22.84
C GLY A 308 -5.41 11.34 -21.38
N GLU A 309 -4.67 10.28 -21.01
CA GLU A 309 -4.29 10.00 -19.62
C GLU A 309 -2.78 9.97 -19.38
N LYS A 310 -2.37 10.34 -18.17
CA LYS A 310 -1.01 10.23 -17.64
C LYS A 310 -1.06 9.66 -16.23
N GLU A 311 -0.01 8.99 -15.82
CA GLU A 311 0.11 8.47 -14.44
C GLU A 311 0.59 9.60 -13.50
N LEU A 312 -0.10 9.79 -12.38
CA LEU A 312 0.37 10.62 -11.27
C LEU A 312 0.76 9.75 -10.09
N LYS A 313 1.90 10.07 -9.48
CA LYS A 313 2.42 9.39 -8.30
C LYS A 313 2.63 10.38 -7.16
N ALA A 314 2.29 9.96 -5.95
CA ALA A 314 2.70 10.65 -4.73
C ALA A 314 3.21 9.65 -3.70
N GLN A 315 3.95 10.16 -2.73
CA GLN A 315 4.42 9.40 -1.59
C GLN A 315 4.32 10.24 -0.33
N GLY A 316 3.92 9.60 0.76
CA GLY A 316 4.08 10.12 2.11
C GLY A 316 4.98 9.19 2.91
N VAL A 317 5.73 9.77 3.84
CA VAL A 317 6.55 9.03 4.82
C VAL A 317 6.23 9.62 6.18
N ALA A 318 5.87 8.79 7.15
CA ALA A 318 5.73 9.24 8.53
C ALA A 318 6.97 8.88 9.34
N VAL A 319 7.22 9.67 10.38
CA VAL A 319 8.24 9.37 11.37
C VAL A 319 7.64 8.46 12.42
N VAL A 320 8.33 7.37 12.74
CA VAL A 320 8.02 6.55 13.91
C VAL A 320 8.82 7.05 15.10
N SER A 321 8.17 7.18 16.25
CA SER A 321 8.80 7.68 17.46
C SER A 321 9.94 6.74 17.90
N LYS A 322 11.15 7.28 18.09
CA LYS A 322 12.35 6.48 18.39
C LYS A 322 12.22 5.74 19.71
N PRO A 323 12.61 4.45 19.78
CA PRO A 323 12.60 3.71 21.04
C PRO A 323 13.48 4.38 22.10
N GLY A 324 13.04 4.31 23.35
CA GLY A 324 13.82 4.75 24.50
C GLY A 324 14.38 3.56 25.28
N LYS A 325 15.25 3.86 26.24
CA LYS A 325 15.76 2.87 27.19
C LYS A 325 15.69 3.39 28.62
N VAL A 326 15.52 2.48 29.57
CA VAL A 326 15.51 2.79 31.00
C VAL A 326 16.71 2.12 31.64
N GLN A 327 17.55 2.91 32.32
CA GLN A 327 18.64 2.41 33.13
C GLN A 327 18.23 2.55 34.60
N VAL A 328 18.17 1.43 35.30
CA VAL A 328 17.81 1.39 36.71
C VAL A 328 19.05 1.10 37.52
N THR A 329 19.32 1.93 38.52
CA THR A 329 20.43 1.75 39.46
C THR A 329 19.87 1.49 40.85
N LYS A 330 20.21 0.34 41.42
CA LYS A 330 19.90 0.01 42.81
C LYS A 330 21.11 0.33 43.67
N VAL A 331 20.90 1.15 44.71
CA VAL A 331 21.99 1.55 45.61
C VAL A 331 21.68 1.28 47.07
N ASP A 332 22.76 1.16 47.84
CA ASP A 332 22.73 1.25 49.29
C ASP A 332 22.52 2.71 49.72
N ALA A 333 21.50 2.96 50.54
CA ALA A 333 21.13 4.31 50.96
C ALA A 333 22.19 5.00 51.84
N LYS A 334 23.07 4.23 52.51
CA LYS A 334 24.12 4.75 53.39
C LYS A 334 25.42 4.99 52.65
N THR A 335 25.81 4.10 51.75
CA THR A 335 27.12 4.12 51.09
C THR A 335 27.09 4.58 49.63
N GLY A 336 25.92 4.59 49.00
CA GLY A 336 25.76 4.89 47.57
C GLY A 336 26.28 3.80 46.63
N LYS A 337 26.83 2.69 47.15
CA LYS A 337 27.32 1.56 46.35
C LYS A 337 26.18 0.81 45.68
N GLY A 338 26.46 0.22 44.52
CA GLY A 338 25.50 -0.59 43.78
C GLY A 338 25.10 -1.85 44.53
N ILE A 339 23.84 -2.27 44.38
CA ILE A 339 23.32 -3.52 44.91
C ILE A 339 22.92 -4.43 43.75
N ALA A 340 23.60 -5.57 43.61
CA ALA A 340 23.23 -6.64 42.69
C ALA A 340 22.13 -7.54 43.29
N GLY A 341 21.41 -8.25 42.42
CA GLY A 341 20.41 -9.26 42.81
C GLY A 341 19.05 -8.69 43.22
N ALA A 342 18.81 -7.38 43.10
CA ALA A 342 17.50 -6.80 43.41
C ALA A 342 16.53 -7.07 42.25
N ALA A 343 15.34 -7.59 42.57
CA ALA A 343 14.30 -7.86 41.58
C ALA A 343 13.38 -6.62 41.45
N LEU A 344 13.39 -6.01 40.27
CA LEU A 344 12.68 -4.76 39.97
C LEU A 344 11.65 -5.01 38.87
N ARG A 345 10.38 -4.71 39.14
CA ARG A 345 9.30 -4.78 38.16
C ARG A 345 9.21 -3.48 37.38
N ILE A 346 9.13 -3.58 36.06
CA ILE A 346 8.99 -2.44 35.15
C ILE A 346 7.51 -2.25 34.83
N THR A 347 6.97 -1.08 35.16
CA THR A 347 5.54 -0.79 35.02
C THR A 347 5.31 0.54 34.32
N ALA A 348 4.07 0.77 33.91
CA ALA A 348 3.58 2.10 33.56
C ALA A 348 3.42 2.98 34.81
N LYS A 349 2.91 4.20 34.59
CA LYS A 349 2.63 5.24 35.60
C LYS A 349 1.87 4.75 36.85
N ASP A 350 0.96 3.81 36.68
CA ASP A 350 0.09 3.29 37.76
C ASP A 350 0.81 2.32 38.73
N LYS A 351 2.08 2.01 38.48
CA LYS A 351 2.89 1.05 39.25
C LYS A 351 2.36 -0.39 39.23
N ALA A 352 1.44 -0.71 38.32
CA ALA A 352 0.72 -1.98 38.30
C ALA A 352 0.65 -2.60 36.90
N THR A 353 0.33 -1.82 35.87
CA THR A 353 0.28 -2.29 34.48
C THR A 353 1.67 -2.28 33.85
N ALA A 354 1.87 -3.12 32.83
CA ALA A 354 3.15 -3.23 32.17
C ALA A 354 3.46 -1.97 31.35
N ALA A 355 4.75 -1.58 31.34
CA ALA A 355 5.26 -0.66 30.34
C ALA A 355 5.04 -1.21 28.93
N VAL A 356 5.06 -0.35 27.92
CA VAL A 356 4.83 -0.77 26.52
C VAL A 356 6.15 -0.84 25.76
N GLY A 357 6.39 -1.95 25.08
CA GLY A 357 7.52 -2.12 24.15
C GLY A 357 7.37 -1.28 22.89
N HIS A 358 8.46 -1.03 22.20
CA HIS A 358 8.46 -0.25 20.95
C HIS A 358 7.61 -0.92 19.84
N ASP A 359 7.42 -2.23 19.91
CA ASP A 359 6.52 -3.00 19.04
C ASP A 359 5.02 -2.82 19.36
N GLY A 360 4.70 -1.97 20.34
CA GLY A 360 3.34 -1.67 20.79
C GLY A 360 2.75 -2.67 21.78
N LYS A 361 3.49 -3.73 22.16
CA LYS A 361 2.98 -4.77 23.07
C LYS A 361 3.32 -4.47 24.53
N PRO A 362 2.52 -4.95 25.50
CA PRO A 362 2.87 -4.88 26.91
C PRO A 362 4.16 -5.65 27.21
N LEU A 363 5.07 -5.05 27.98
CA LEU A 363 6.32 -5.66 28.44
C LEU A 363 6.04 -6.61 29.61
N ASN A 364 5.49 -7.78 29.26
CA ASN A 364 5.15 -8.81 30.22
C ASN A 364 6.26 -9.86 30.34
N GLY A 365 6.42 -10.41 31.55
CA GLY A 365 7.19 -11.63 31.80
C GLY A 365 6.44 -12.89 31.34
N ALA A 366 7.08 -14.05 31.51
CA ALA A 366 6.48 -15.35 31.16
C ALA A 366 5.21 -15.69 31.96
N ASP A 367 5.01 -15.04 33.10
CA ASP A 367 3.84 -15.17 33.96
C ASP A 367 2.67 -14.26 33.54
N GLY A 368 2.82 -13.50 32.44
CA GLY A 368 1.82 -12.56 31.94
C GLY A 368 1.69 -11.27 32.78
N LYS A 369 2.54 -11.08 33.80
CA LYS A 369 2.61 -9.87 34.62
C LYS A 369 3.70 -8.94 34.08
N PRO A 370 3.78 -7.66 34.54
CA PRO A 370 4.84 -6.78 34.10
C PRO A 370 6.22 -7.38 34.36
N ALA A 371 7.12 -7.22 33.39
CA ALA A 371 8.44 -7.84 33.41
C ALA A 371 9.24 -7.47 34.66
N VAL A 372 9.93 -8.46 35.22
CA VAL A 372 10.84 -8.30 36.35
C VAL A 372 12.26 -8.46 35.83
N VAL A 373 13.11 -7.49 36.18
CA VAL A 373 14.53 -7.47 35.85
C VAL A 373 15.36 -7.52 37.11
N THR A 374 16.57 -8.06 37.02
CA THR A 374 17.47 -8.20 38.16
C THR A 374 18.68 -7.31 37.96
N THR A 375 19.08 -6.58 39.01
CA THR A 375 20.28 -5.74 38.96
C THR A 375 21.54 -6.58 39.01
N GLU A 376 22.57 -6.16 38.28
CA GLU A 376 23.82 -6.93 38.16
C GLU A 376 25.05 -6.07 38.45
N GLY A 377 26.16 -6.75 38.75
CA GLY A 377 27.47 -6.16 38.92
C GLY A 377 27.62 -5.24 40.14
N GLU A 378 28.83 -4.72 40.32
CA GLU A 378 29.16 -3.81 41.43
C GLU A 378 28.45 -2.45 41.34
N THR A 379 27.98 -2.09 40.15
CA THR A 379 27.21 -0.87 39.89
C THR A 379 25.74 -1.03 40.28
N GLY A 380 25.24 -2.25 40.45
CA GLY A 380 23.84 -2.53 40.79
C GLY A 380 22.89 -2.04 39.69
N THR A 381 23.29 -2.15 38.44
CA THR A 381 22.56 -1.58 37.29
C THR A 381 21.85 -2.64 36.47
N VAL A 382 20.74 -2.26 35.85
CA VAL A 382 20.07 -3.03 34.79
C VAL A 382 19.49 -2.08 33.75
N THR A 383 19.52 -2.49 32.48
CA THR A 383 19.01 -1.69 31.37
C THR A 383 17.86 -2.41 30.69
N VAL A 384 16.80 -1.68 30.38
CA VAL A 384 15.65 -2.15 29.61
C VAL A 384 15.58 -1.31 28.34
N GLU A 385 15.75 -1.95 27.20
CA GLU A 385 15.82 -1.29 25.89
C GLU A 385 14.51 -1.46 25.10
N ASN A 386 14.42 -0.79 23.94
CA ASN A 386 13.31 -0.93 22.99
C ASN A 386 11.93 -0.63 23.61
N LEU A 387 11.85 0.42 24.42
CA LEU A 387 10.58 0.86 25.02
C LEU A 387 9.89 1.88 24.12
N ARG A 388 8.56 1.86 24.12
CA ARG A 388 7.74 2.90 23.47
C ARG A 388 8.06 4.27 24.07
N THR A 389 7.92 5.30 23.27
CA THR A 389 8.11 6.69 23.70
C THR A 389 7.06 7.58 23.03
N PRO A 390 6.67 8.70 23.66
CA PRO A 390 6.88 9.00 25.07
C PRO A 390 6.03 8.08 25.98
N GLN A 391 6.53 7.73 27.16
CA GLN A 391 5.71 7.10 28.21
C GLN A 391 6.32 7.34 29.60
N GLU A 392 5.50 7.30 30.65
CA GLU A 392 6.00 7.32 32.03
C GLU A 392 6.28 5.88 32.49
N ILE A 393 7.51 5.65 32.94
CA ILE A 393 7.96 4.36 33.44
C ILE A 393 8.15 4.45 34.95
N CYS A 394 7.61 3.47 35.66
CA CYS A 394 7.92 3.24 37.06
C CYS A 394 8.67 1.92 37.23
N VAL A 395 9.53 1.87 38.24
CA VAL A 395 10.20 0.67 38.70
C VAL A 395 9.81 0.40 40.14
N VAL A 396 9.41 -0.83 40.42
CA VAL A 396 8.89 -1.24 41.73
C VAL A 396 9.66 -2.44 42.22
N GLU A 397 10.27 -2.35 43.39
CA GLU A 397 10.99 -3.47 43.97
C GLU A 397 10.03 -4.59 44.38
N VAL A 398 10.26 -5.79 43.84
CA VAL A 398 9.40 -6.97 44.09
C VAL A 398 9.83 -7.69 45.36
N SER A 399 11.13 -7.72 45.61
CA SER A 399 11.73 -8.33 46.79
C SER A 399 13.08 -7.67 47.07
N ALA A 400 13.34 -7.39 48.35
CA ALA A 400 14.64 -6.89 48.76
C ALA A 400 15.74 -7.96 48.60
N PRO A 401 16.93 -7.56 48.13
CA PRO A 401 18.09 -8.45 48.09
C PRO A 401 18.57 -8.83 49.50
N PRO A 402 19.32 -9.95 49.64
CA PRO A 402 19.89 -10.36 50.92
C PRO A 402 20.67 -9.23 51.60
N GLY A 403 20.42 -9.02 52.89
CA GLY A 403 21.04 -7.93 53.68
C GLY A 403 20.27 -6.61 53.66
N TYR A 404 19.12 -6.52 52.99
CA TYR A 404 18.29 -5.30 52.90
C TYR A 404 16.81 -5.53 53.26
N THR A 405 16.47 -6.70 53.80
CA THR A 405 15.09 -7.14 54.06
C THR A 405 14.38 -6.40 55.20
N ASN A 406 15.11 -5.84 56.17
CA ASN A 406 14.52 -5.26 57.38
C ASN A 406 13.69 -4.01 57.09
N ALA A 407 14.03 -3.26 56.04
CA ALA A 407 13.37 -2.01 55.66
C ALA A 407 12.37 -2.16 54.50
N PHE A 408 12.14 -3.38 54.01
CA PHE A 408 11.26 -3.64 52.87
C PHE A 408 9.81 -3.83 53.32
N ASP A 409 8.92 -2.94 52.85
CA ASP A 409 7.47 -3.10 53.02
C ASP A 409 6.84 -3.54 51.69
N PRO A 410 6.32 -4.78 51.57
CA PRO A 410 5.66 -5.24 50.36
C PRO A 410 4.38 -4.46 50.01
N LYS A 411 3.78 -3.73 50.96
CA LYS A 411 2.62 -2.87 50.71
C LYS A 411 3.02 -1.48 50.20
N ASN A 412 4.24 -1.04 50.52
CA ASN A 412 4.81 0.22 50.07
C ASN A 412 6.24 0.00 49.54
N PRO A 413 6.40 -0.81 48.48
CA PRO A 413 7.72 -1.17 47.99
C PRO A 413 8.49 0.06 47.50
N PRO A 414 9.82 0.10 47.68
CA PRO A 414 10.66 1.13 47.08
C PRO A 414 10.39 1.24 45.57
N SER A 415 10.15 2.46 45.09
CA SER A 415 9.85 2.72 43.69
C SER A 415 10.40 4.05 43.21
N ALA A 416 10.64 4.14 41.91
CA ALA A 416 11.04 5.38 41.23
C ALA A 416 10.31 5.46 39.89
N CYS A 417 9.93 6.67 39.47
CA CYS A 417 9.22 6.91 38.21
C CYS A 417 9.86 8.07 37.45
N GLY A 418 9.67 8.08 36.13
CA GLY A 418 10.08 9.20 35.29
C GLY A 418 9.51 9.09 33.88
N GLU A 419 9.58 10.20 33.15
CA GLU A 419 9.14 10.28 31.76
C GLU A 419 10.27 9.82 30.82
N LEU A 420 9.99 8.82 29.99
CA LEU A 420 10.88 8.35 28.94
C LEU A 420 10.54 9.06 27.63
N LYS A 421 11.45 9.90 27.15
CA LYS A 421 11.31 10.64 25.89
C LYS A 421 11.88 9.86 24.69
N PRO A 422 11.46 10.19 23.45
CA PRO A 422 11.94 9.53 22.25
C PRO A 422 13.46 9.50 22.10
N GLY A 423 14.04 8.31 21.93
CA GLY A 423 15.49 8.12 21.75
C GLY A 423 16.35 8.33 23.00
N GLU A 424 15.77 8.66 24.15
CA GLU A 424 16.52 8.98 25.37
C GLU A 424 16.74 7.76 26.29
N THR A 425 17.64 7.96 27.25
CA THR A 425 17.84 7.06 28.38
C THR A 425 17.25 7.67 29.64
N LEU A 426 16.19 7.07 30.17
CA LEU A 426 15.67 7.44 31.48
C LEU A 426 16.49 6.75 32.58
N ALA A 427 17.19 7.52 33.40
CA ALA A 427 17.91 7.00 34.56
C ALA A 427 17.01 7.03 35.80
N LEU A 428 16.75 5.86 36.40
CA LEU A 428 15.98 5.71 37.64
C LEU A 428 16.87 5.14 38.74
N LYS A 429 16.72 5.65 39.96
CA LYS A 429 17.49 5.24 41.12
C LYS A 429 16.57 4.74 42.23
N VAL A 430 16.84 3.55 42.75
CA VAL A 430 16.10 2.95 43.87
C VAL A 430 17.06 2.60 45.01
N ALA A 431 16.86 3.21 46.19
CA ALA A 431 17.74 3.04 47.34
C ALA A 431 17.16 2.08 48.39
N ASN A 432 17.98 1.20 48.99
CA ASN A 432 17.59 0.39 50.15
C ASN A 432 18.47 0.69 51.36
N THR A 433 17.86 0.62 52.54
CA THR A 433 18.58 0.70 53.80
C THR A 433 19.10 -0.69 54.18
N PRO A 434 20.41 -0.85 54.43
CA PRO A 434 20.98 -2.15 54.83
C PRO A 434 20.47 -2.56 56.21
N ASN A 435 20.36 -3.87 56.43
CA ASN A 435 19.97 -4.47 57.70
C ASN A 435 20.92 -4.02 58.81
N GLU A 436 20.36 -3.74 59.98
CA GLU A 436 21.17 -3.48 61.17
C GLU A 436 21.72 -4.80 61.70
N VAL A 437 23.04 -4.92 61.75
CA VAL A 437 23.70 -6.02 62.45
C VAL A 437 23.88 -5.59 63.91
N PRO A 438 23.35 -6.33 64.89
CA PRO A 438 23.57 -6.03 66.30
C PRO A 438 25.07 -5.98 66.59
N ARG A 439 25.57 -4.82 67.02
CA ARG A 439 27.00 -4.63 67.35
C ARG A 439 27.36 -5.13 68.75
N THR A 440 26.37 -5.59 69.50
CA THR A 440 26.55 -6.09 70.87
C THR A 440 26.08 -7.53 70.92
N ILE A 441 27.02 -8.48 70.84
CA ILE A 441 26.81 -9.79 71.46
C ILE A 441 26.96 -9.51 72.96
N PRO A 442 25.94 -9.72 73.81
CA PRO A 442 26.15 -9.71 75.24
C PRO A 442 27.16 -10.82 75.53
N ALA A 443 28.39 -10.46 75.88
CA ALA A 443 29.30 -11.36 76.54
C ALA A 443 28.61 -11.71 77.88
N GLY A 444 27.91 -12.84 77.89
CA GLY A 444 27.30 -13.34 79.11
C GLY A 444 28.40 -13.79 80.05
N ASP A 445 28.57 -13.08 81.16
CA ASP A 445 29.25 -13.57 82.37
C ASP A 445 28.44 -14.70 83.01
N ARG A 446 28.35 -15.84 82.31
CA ARG A 446 27.93 -17.11 82.92
C ARG A 446 29.03 -18.13 82.64
N PRO A 447 29.47 -18.91 83.64
CA PRO A 447 30.49 -19.93 83.44
C PRO A 447 30.04 -20.87 82.34
N VAL A 448 30.94 -21.07 81.39
CA VAL A 448 30.74 -21.96 80.24
C VAL A 448 30.56 -23.38 80.79
N ALA A 449 29.31 -23.87 80.79
CA ALA A 449 29.07 -25.30 80.88
C ALA A 449 29.59 -25.91 79.58
N MET A 450 30.82 -26.44 79.60
CA MET A 450 31.34 -27.24 78.49
C MET A 450 30.53 -28.52 78.41
N MET A 451 29.48 -28.51 77.59
CA MET A 451 28.83 -29.73 77.15
C MET A 451 29.71 -30.32 76.04
N GLN A 452 30.57 -31.28 76.40
CA GLN A 452 31.22 -32.15 75.42
C GLN A 452 30.13 -33.00 74.77
N GLY A 453 29.61 -32.53 73.64
CA GLY A 453 28.81 -33.36 72.75
C GLY A 453 29.73 -34.22 71.91
N THR A 454 29.88 -35.49 72.26
CA THR A 454 30.44 -36.52 71.39
C THR A 454 29.52 -36.65 70.17
N VAL A 455 30.01 -36.27 68.99
CA VAL A 455 29.28 -36.50 67.74
C VAL A 455 29.53 -37.95 67.33
N GLU A 456 28.64 -38.86 67.72
CA GLU A 456 28.61 -40.19 67.12
C GLU A 456 27.93 -40.11 65.75
N ASN A 457 28.73 -40.14 64.69
CA ASN A 457 28.26 -40.37 63.33
C ASN A 457 27.80 -41.84 63.22
N SER A 458 26.54 -42.12 63.55
CA SER A 458 25.91 -43.38 63.18
C SER A 458 25.29 -43.22 61.79
N ALA A 459 26.00 -43.72 60.77
CA ALA A 459 25.40 -43.93 59.47
C ALA A 459 24.33 -45.03 59.63
N SER A 460 23.05 -44.65 59.51
CA SER A 460 21.95 -45.61 59.47
C SER A 460 22.14 -46.55 58.27
N THR A 461 22.56 -47.78 58.53
CA THR A 461 22.69 -48.85 57.53
C THR A 461 21.35 -49.14 56.84
N ALA A 462 20.22 -48.81 57.50
CA ALA A 462 18.88 -48.89 56.93
C ALA A 462 18.62 -47.80 55.87
N GLY A 463 19.22 -46.61 56.00
CA GLY A 463 19.09 -45.52 55.05
C GLY A 463 19.78 -45.80 53.70
N ILE A 464 20.93 -46.49 53.73
CA ILE A 464 21.68 -46.85 52.51
C ILE A 464 20.97 -47.98 51.74
N LEU A 465 20.33 -48.93 52.43
CA LEU A 465 19.52 -49.97 51.79
C LEU A 465 18.23 -49.41 51.15
N GLY A 466 17.62 -48.38 51.74
CA GLY A 466 16.42 -47.73 51.20
C GLY A 466 16.63 -47.04 49.85
N VAL A 467 17.78 -46.38 49.67
CA VAL A 467 18.11 -45.70 48.40
C VAL A 467 18.46 -46.72 47.30
N GLY A 468 19.11 -47.83 47.65
CA GLY A 468 19.40 -48.93 46.70
C GLY A 468 18.13 -49.62 46.16
N ALA A 469 17.12 -49.81 47.00
CA ALA A 469 15.86 -50.43 46.59
C ALA A 469 15.04 -49.56 45.63
N LEU A 470 15.07 -48.22 45.79
CA LEU A 470 14.38 -47.28 44.92
C LEU A 470 15.00 -47.20 43.51
N ALA A 471 16.32 -47.30 43.41
CA ALA A 471 17.01 -47.34 42.11
C ALA A 471 16.67 -48.61 41.31
N LEU A 472 16.54 -49.76 41.96
CA LEU A 472 16.14 -51.01 41.31
C LEU A 472 14.67 -50.98 40.83
N LEU A 473 13.76 -50.40 41.62
CA LEU A 473 12.35 -50.22 41.22
C LEU A 473 12.20 -49.29 40.00
N GLY A 474 12.97 -48.19 39.93
CA GLY A 474 12.99 -47.31 38.76
C GLY A 474 13.46 -48.02 37.48
N SER A 475 14.47 -48.87 37.62
CA SER A 475 15.05 -49.63 36.49
C SER A 475 14.08 -50.64 35.88
N VAL A 476 13.30 -51.33 36.73
CA VAL A 476 12.29 -52.33 36.29
C VAL A 476 11.12 -51.65 35.57
N LEU A 477 10.66 -50.49 36.05
CA LEU A 477 9.54 -49.76 35.44
C LEU A 477 9.88 -49.21 34.05
N VAL A 478 11.11 -48.71 33.85
CA VAL A 478 11.58 -48.24 32.53
C VAL A 478 11.73 -49.42 31.54
N GLY A 479 12.21 -50.57 32.00
CA GLY A 479 12.30 -51.78 31.18
C GLY A 479 10.94 -52.32 30.70
N VAL A 480 9.91 -52.28 31.54
CA VAL A 480 8.54 -52.70 31.18
C VAL A 480 7.89 -51.70 30.20
N ALA A 481 8.13 -50.40 30.37
CA ALA A 481 7.65 -49.37 29.45
C ALA A 481 8.30 -49.48 28.06
N ALA A 482 9.61 -49.71 28.00
CA ALA A 482 10.34 -49.89 26.75
C ALA A 482 9.86 -51.14 25.98
N ARG A 483 9.63 -52.27 26.68
CA ARG A 483 9.16 -53.51 26.04
C ARG A 483 7.76 -53.40 25.44
N ARG A 484 6.89 -52.54 26.00
CA ARG A 484 5.52 -52.29 25.48
C ARG A 484 5.50 -51.39 24.24
N SER A 485 6.54 -50.58 24.02
CA SER A 485 6.68 -49.71 22.83
C SER A 485 7.22 -50.43 21.59
N SER A 486 7.83 -51.61 21.75
CA SER A 486 8.40 -52.42 20.64
C SER A 486 7.42 -53.40 19.98
N ARG A 487 6.13 -53.37 20.34
CA ARG A 487 5.07 -54.23 19.77
C ARG A 487 3.87 -53.42 19.23
N ARG A 488 4.12 -52.23 18.68
CA ARG A 488 3.16 -51.50 17.85
C ARG A 488 3.79 -51.11 16.54
#